data_AF-A0A800JG96-F1
#
_entry.id   AF-A0A800JG96-F1
#
_cell.length_a   1.000
_cell.length_b   1.000
_cell.length_c   1.000
_cell.angle_alpha   90.00
_cell.angle_beta   90.00
_cell.angle_gamma   90.00
#
_symmetry.space_group_name_H-M   'P 1'
#
loop_
_entity.id
_entity.type
_entity.pdbx_description
1 polymer ?
#
loop_
_entity_poly.entity_id
_entity_poly.type
_entity_poly.pdbx_seq_one_letter_code
_entity_poly.pdbx_strand_id
1 'polypeptide(L)'
;MANIARIRPPQRRTQRQGIKCLSQRELQVFGLIGRGMGTLQIAGQLKVSQYTIQAHRNKIRAKLDIRDSATLAFRAYRWWRGKKKKKA
;
A
#
# COMPACT_ATOMS: atom_id res chain seq x y z
N MET A 1 -23.34 -43.28 -7.56
CA MET A 1 -22.05 -42.71 -8.01
C MET A 1 -22.07 -41.21 -7.75
N ALA A 2 -21.43 -40.76 -6.67
CA ALA A 2 -21.49 -39.37 -6.23
C ALA A 2 -20.49 -38.50 -7.00
N ASN A 3 -21.02 -37.54 -7.76
CA ASN A 3 -20.25 -36.55 -8.50
C ASN A 3 -19.57 -35.62 -7.51
N ILE A 4 -18.24 -35.72 -7.42
CA ILE A 4 -17.42 -34.92 -6.51
C ILE A 4 -17.45 -33.48 -7.04
N ALA A 5 -18.43 -32.72 -6.57
CA ALA A 5 -18.55 -31.30 -6.85
C ALA A 5 -17.20 -30.65 -6.53
N ARG A 6 -16.56 -30.10 -7.56
CA ARG A 6 -15.42 -29.19 -7.46
C ARG A 6 -15.65 -28.24 -6.29
N ILE A 7 -14.99 -28.47 -5.17
CA ILE A 7 -14.92 -27.50 -4.09
C ILE A 7 -14.13 -26.33 -4.66
N ARG A 8 -14.85 -25.37 -5.24
CA ARG A 8 -14.31 -24.07 -5.57
C ARG A 8 -13.93 -23.46 -4.23
N PRO A 9 -12.63 -23.19 -3.95
CA PRO A 9 -12.25 -22.60 -2.68
C PRO A 9 -13.04 -21.29 -2.51
N PRO A 10 -13.53 -20.98 -1.29
CA PRO A 10 -14.22 -19.73 -1.04
C PRO A 10 -13.28 -18.61 -1.47
N GLN A 11 -13.65 -17.95 -2.56
CA GLN A 11 -12.89 -16.88 -3.16
C GLN A 11 -12.90 -15.76 -2.13
N ARG A 12 -11.85 -15.73 -1.30
CA ARG A 12 -11.70 -14.80 -0.19
C ARG A 12 -12.07 -13.43 -0.71
N ARG A 13 -13.21 -12.91 -0.24
CA ARG A 13 -13.64 -11.52 -0.42
C ARG A 13 -12.70 -10.54 0.29
N THR A 14 -11.41 -10.85 0.42
CA THR A 14 -10.35 -9.84 0.50
C THR A 14 -10.11 -9.30 -0.92
N GLN A 15 -11.19 -8.82 -1.54
CA GLN A 15 -11.14 -8.05 -2.76
C GLN A 15 -10.36 -6.77 -2.46
N ARG A 16 -9.08 -6.78 -2.82
CA ARG A 16 -8.50 -5.74 -3.65
C ARG A 16 -8.94 -4.29 -3.34
N GLN A 17 -8.87 -3.86 -2.08
CA GLN A 17 -8.35 -2.51 -1.83
C GLN A 17 -6.85 -2.56 -2.15
N GLY A 18 -6.59 -2.66 -3.44
CA GLY A 18 -5.26 -2.75 -3.99
C GLY A 18 -4.64 -1.37 -3.99
N ILE A 19 -3.34 -1.34 -4.17
CA ILE A 19 -2.57 -0.10 -4.31
C ILE A 19 -3.09 0.76 -5.49
N LYS A 20 -3.87 0.18 -6.40
CA LYS A 20 -4.61 0.87 -7.47
C LYS A 20 -5.68 1.86 -6.99
N CYS A 21 -6.15 1.77 -5.74
CA CYS A 21 -7.13 2.70 -5.16
C CYS A 21 -6.47 3.97 -4.58
N LEU A 22 -5.14 4.01 -4.52
CA LEU A 22 -4.40 5.18 -4.09
C LEU A 22 -4.30 6.19 -5.23
N SER A 23 -4.51 7.47 -4.91
CA SER A 23 -4.25 8.58 -5.83
C SER A 23 -2.76 8.65 -6.17
N GLN A 24 -2.41 9.34 -7.27
CA GLN A 24 -1.01 9.56 -7.67
C GLN A 24 -0.15 10.10 -6.52
N ARG A 25 -0.68 11.06 -5.75
CA ARG A 25 0.03 11.64 -4.61
C ARG A 25 0.21 10.65 -3.46
N GLU A 26 -0.81 9.83 -3.20
CA GLU A 26 -0.78 8.79 -2.18
C GLU A 26 0.17 7.64 -2.56
N LEU A 27 0.20 7.25 -3.83
CA LEU A 27 1.16 6.29 -4.40
C LEU A 27 2.60 6.79 -4.27
N GLN A 28 2.81 8.10 -4.49
CA GLN A 28 4.12 8.71 -4.34
C GLN A 28 4.60 8.62 -2.89
N VAL A 29 3.76 9.03 -1.92
CA VAL A 29 4.05 8.88 -0.49
C VAL A 29 4.26 7.42 -0.11
N PHE A 30 3.37 6.51 -0.53
CA PHE A 30 3.47 5.07 -0.29
C PHE A 30 4.78 4.48 -0.82
N GLY A 31 5.23 4.91 -2.00
CA GLY A 31 6.50 4.49 -2.57
C GLY A 31 7.74 5.00 -1.84
N LEU A 32 7.67 6.17 -1.21
CA LEU A 32 8.75 6.70 -0.38
C LEU A 32 8.81 5.98 0.97
N ILE A 33 7.64 5.67 1.55
CA ILE A 33 7.55 4.79 2.73
C ILE A 33 8.18 3.42 2.43
N GLY A 34 7.91 2.85 1.25
CA GLY A 34 8.48 1.58 0.82
C GLY A 34 9.99 1.59 0.61
N ARG A 35 10.61 2.78 0.48
CA ARG A 35 12.06 2.98 0.47
C ARG A 35 12.68 3.08 1.87
N GLY A 36 11.86 3.04 2.93
CA GLY A 36 12.32 3.24 4.30
C GLY A 36 12.41 4.71 4.72
N MET A 37 11.84 5.65 3.95
CA MET A 37 11.88 7.06 4.32
C MET A 37 10.91 7.40 5.45
N GLY A 38 11.38 8.18 6.43
CA GLY A 38 10.57 8.70 7.53
C GLY A 38 9.64 9.85 7.11
N THR A 39 8.63 10.16 7.92
CA THR A 39 7.64 11.23 7.65
C THR A 39 8.30 12.58 7.34
N LEU A 40 9.35 12.94 8.10
CA LEU A 40 10.11 14.19 7.92
C LEU A 40 10.89 14.22 6.60
N GLN A 41 11.53 13.12 6.24
CA GLN A 41 12.28 13.01 4.97
C GLN A 41 11.33 13.08 3.78
N ILE A 42 10.18 12.43 3.86
CA ILE A 42 9.14 12.49 2.84
C ILE A 42 8.59 13.92 2.71
N ALA A 43 8.35 14.59 3.84
CA ALA A 43 7.90 15.98 3.88
C ALA A 43 8.89 16.91 3.16
N GLY A 44 10.18 16.79 3.47
CA GLY A 44 11.25 17.55 2.80
C GLY A 44 11.32 17.26 1.30
N GLN A 45 11.27 15.99 0.90
CA GLN A 45 11.34 15.60 -0.51
C GLN A 45 10.13 16.07 -1.32
N LEU A 46 8.94 16.08 -0.71
CA LEU A 46 7.70 16.46 -1.36
C LEU A 46 7.37 17.95 -1.18
N LYS A 47 8.23 18.72 -0.48
CA LYS A 47 8.05 20.13 -0.11
C LYS A 47 6.67 20.42 0.51
N VAL A 48 6.24 19.55 1.42
CA VAL A 48 4.97 19.69 2.15
C VAL A 48 5.21 19.52 3.65
N SER A 49 4.25 19.93 4.47
CA SER A 49 4.35 19.78 5.92
C SER A 49 4.31 18.31 6.36
N GLN A 50 4.99 17.99 7.46
CA GLN A 50 4.92 16.69 8.11
C GLN A 50 3.48 16.28 8.48
N TYR A 51 2.64 17.25 8.86
CA TYR A 51 1.22 17.04 9.15
C TYR A 51 0.45 16.58 7.90
N THR A 52 0.80 17.14 6.74
CA THR A 52 0.24 16.73 5.45
C THR A 52 0.62 15.29 5.10
N ILE A 53 1.87 14.90 5.35
CA ILE A 53 2.30 13.49 5.16
C ILE A 53 1.57 12.56 6.13
N GLN A 54 1.35 12.98 7.38
CA GLN A 54 0.61 12.20 8.35
C GLN A 54 -0.86 12.02 7.94
N ALA A 55 -1.51 13.07 7.44
CA ALA A 55 -2.84 12.99 6.86
C ALA A 55 -2.88 12.05 5.64
N HIS A 56 -1.89 12.11 4.75
CA HIS A 56 -1.77 11.16 3.64
C HIS A 56 -1.60 9.72 4.13
N ARG A 57 -0.77 9.46 5.16
CA ARG A 57 -0.61 8.13 5.77
C ARG A 57 -1.92 7.61 6.33
N ASN A 58 -2.71 8.46 6.99
CA ASN A 58 -4.01 8.07 7.52
C ASN A 58 -5.01 7.73 6.41
N LYS A 59 -5.07 8.54 5.34
CA LYS A 59 -5.89 8.25 4.16
C LYS A 59 -5.46 6.95 3.48
N ILE A 60 -4.16 6.71 3.32
CA ILE A 60 -3.61 5.48 2.76
C ILE A 60 -3.97 4.27 3.63
N ARG A 61 -3.86 4.38 4.96
CA ARG A 61 -4.25 3.33 5.90
C ARG A 61 -5.73 3.00 5.77
N ALA A 62 -6.59 4.00 5.76
CA ALA A 62 -8.03 3.82 5.57
C ALA A 62 -8.35 3.15 4.22
N LYS A 63 -7.71 3.60 3.14
CA LYS A 63 -7.89 3.07 1.77
C LYS A 63 -7.29 1.68 1.52
N LEU A 64 -6.44 1.19 2.42
CA LEU A 64 -5.83 -0.14 2.30
C LEU A 64 -6.28 -1.07 3.43
N ASP A 65 -7.18 -0.60 4.30
CA ASP A 65 -7.62 -1.25 5.52
C ASP A 65 -6.45 -1.72 6.40
N ILE A 66 -5.51 -0.81 6.69
CA ILE A 66 -4.31 -1.09 7.48
C ILE A 66 -4.40 -0.37 8.82
N ARG A 67 -4.39 -1.15 9.90
CA ARG A 67 -4.40 -0.62 11.28
C ARG A 67 -3.01 -0.18 11.76
N ASP A 68 -1.97 -0.87 11.30
CA ASP A 68 -0.64 -0.74 11.87
C ASP A 68 0.40 -0.07 10.94
N SER A 69 1.32 0.68 11.54
CA SER A 69 2.38 1.41 10.83
C SER A 69 3.43 0.50 10.21
N ALA A 70 3.81 -0.59 10.88
CA ALA A 70 4.76 -1.56 10.36
C ALA A 70 4.12 -2.35 9.21
N THR A 71 2.83 -2.70 9.34
CA THR A 71 2.08 -3.33 8.23
C THR A 71 2.02 -2.43 7.00
N LEU A 72 1.82 -1.11 7.19
CA LEU A 72 1.88 -0.13 6.10
C LEU A 72 3.26 -0.12 5.43
N ALA A 73 4.33 -0.05 6.23
CA ALA A 73 5.71 -0.04 5.73
C ALA A 73 6.06 -1.33 4.97
N PHE A 74 5.68 -2.50 5.50
CA PHE A 74 5.91 -3.79 4.86
C PHE A 74 5.17 -3.92 3.52
N ARG A 75 3.89 -3.52 3.47
CA ARG A 75 3.12 -3.51 2.21
C ARG A 75 3.72 -2.53 1.20
N ALA A 76 4.16 -1.36 1.65
CA ALA A 76 4.83 -0.37 0.83
C ALA A 76 6.15 -0.90 0.25
N TYR A 77 6.97 -1.54 1.08
CA TYR A 77 8.23 -2.16 0.67
C TYR A 77 8.01 -3.26 -0.38
N ARG A 78 7.05 -4.18 -0.14
CA ARG A 78 6.70 -5.24 -1.09
C ARG A 78 6.30 -4.69 -2.45
N TRP A 79 5.54 -3.59 -2.47
CA TRP A 79 5.15 -2.92 -3.70
C TRP A 79 6.32 -2.22 -4.39
N TRP A 80 7.13 -1.46 -3.64
CA TRP A 80 8.29 -0.75 -4.16
C TRP A 80 9.30 -1.72 -4.81
N ARG A 81 9.56 -2.86 -4.14
CA ARG A 81 10.39 -3.95 -4.67
C ARG A 81 9.85 -4.51 -5.99
N GLY A 82 8.52 -4.68 -6.09
CA GLY A 82 7.86 -5.11 -7.33
C GLY A 82 7.93 -4.08 -8.46
N LYS A 83 7.95 -2.79 -8.13
CA LYS A 83 8.03 -1.69 -9.11
C LYS A 83 9.41 -1.62 -9.79
N LYS A 84 10.50 -1.97 -9.09
CA LYS A 84 11.86 -2.01 -9.67
C LYS A 84 12.00 -3.05 -10.80
N LYS A 85 11.24 -4.16 -10.75
CA LYS A 85 11.31 -5.23 -11.77
C LYS A 85 10.68 -4.87 -13.12
N LYS A 86 9.90 -3.79 -13.23
CA LYS A 86 9.24 -3.35 -14.47
C LYS A 86 10.02 -2.30 -15.27
N LYS A 87 11.24 -1.98 -14.85
CA LYS A 87 12.11 -0.99 -15.50
C LYS A 87 13.36 -1.61 -16.15
N ALA A 88 13.37 -2.93 -16.30
CA ALA A 88 14.36 -3.68 -17.07
C ALA A 88 13.68 -4.23 -18.32
#